data_AF-A0A918UDT1-F1
#
_entry.id   AF-A0A918UDT1-F1
#
_cell.length_a   1.000
_cell.length_b   1.000
_cell.length_c   1.000
_cell.angle_alpha   90.00
_cell.angle_beta   90.00
_cell.angle_gamma   90.00
#
_symmetry.space_group_name_H-M   'P 1'
#
loop_
_entity.id
_entity.type
_entity.pdbx_description
1 polymer ?
#
loop_
_entity_poly.entity_id
_entity_poly.type
_entity_poly.pdbx_seq_one_letter_code
_entity_poly.pdbx_strand_id
1 'polypeptide(L)'
;MADPRQGALFKAVIAAATCEARTAEALHRFYDIRVKEWAPCVQQAVARGEVPEGTDPHEAVRAVSAPLCYRLLTSGAPLDEAAADRAAAAAAAAARGAYLQGTGPV
;
A
#
# COMPACT_ATOMS: atom_id res chain seq x y z
N MET A 1 -8.63 -5.20 -10.07
CA MET A 1 -8.27 -3.76 -10.10
C MET A 1 -8.36 -3.12 -11.49
N ALA A 2 -8.84 -3.82 -12.52
CA ALA A 2 -8.94 -3.30 -13.89
C ALA A 2 -10.39 -3.07 -14.39
N ASP A 3 -11.35 -2.80 -13.51
CA ASP A 3 -12.66 -2.28 -13.93
C ASP A 3 -12.49 -0.76 -14.21
N PRO A 4 -12.70 -0.29 -15.45
CA PRO A 4 -12.59 1.13 -15.79
C PRO A 4 -13.41 2.04 -14.87
N ARG A 5 -14.56 1.57 -14.39
CA ARG A 5 -15.43 2.33 -13.47
C ARG A 5 -14.82 2.46 -12.09
N GLN A 6 -14.17 1.40 -11.58
CA GLN A 6 -13.52 1.44 -10.26
C GLN A 6 -12.30 2.35 -10.27
N GLY A 7 -11.50 2.34 -11.34
CA GLY A 7 -10.36 3.24 -11.49
C GLY A 7 -10.77 4.72 -11.56
N ALA A 8 -11.84 5.04 -12.29
CA ALA A 8 -12.38 6.40 -12.36
C ALA A 8 -12.94 6.86 -11.00
N LEU A 9 -13.71 6.01 -10.31
CA LEU A 9 -14.25 6.31 -8.98
C LEU A 9 -13.13 6.56 -7.97
N PHE A 10 -12.09 5.74 -7.97
CA PHE A 10 -10.98 5.89 -7.02
C PHE A 10 -10.22 7.21 -7.21
N LYS A 11 -9.96 7.59 -8.47
CA LYS A 11 -9.38 8.91 -8.80
C LYS A 11 -10.26 10.06 -8.30
N ALA A 12 -11.58 9.97 -8.51
CA ALA A 12 -12.51 10.99 -8.07
C ALA A 12 -12.54 11.15 -6.54
N VAL A 13 -12.52 10.04 -5.80
CA VAL A 13 -12.46 10.06 -4.32
C VAL A 13 -11.15 10.68 -3.83
N ILE A 14 -10.01 10.34 -4.44
CA ILE A 14 -8.71 10.92 -4.07
C ILE A 14 -8.70 12.42 -4.37
N ALA A 15 -9.22 12.85 -5.52
CA ALA A 15 -9.32 14.27 -5.84
C ALA A 15 -10.23 15.01 -4.84
N ALA A 16 -11.41 14.47 -4.53
CA ALA A 16 -12.33 15.06 -3.56
C ALA A 16 -11.72 15.16 -2.15
N ALA A 17 -10.93 14.17 -1.72
CA ALA A 17 -10.19 14.20 -0.46
C ALA A 17 -9.19 15.37 -0.37
N THR A 18 -8.68 15.90 -1.48
CA THR A 18 -7.80 17.09 -1.45
C THR A 18 -8.53 18.40 -1.17
N CYS A 19 -9.86 18.42 -1.27
CA CYS A 19 -10.68 19.63 -1.13
C CYS A 19 -11.67 19.55 0.05
N GLU A 20 -11.92 18.37 0.61
CA GLU A 20 -12.96 18.16 1.63
C GLU A 20 -12.47 17.22 2.74
N ALA A 21 -12.46 17.73 3.98
CA ALA A 21 -11.85 17.07 5.12
C ALA A 21 -12.51 15.73 5.49
N ARG A 22 -13.85 15.64 5.44
CA ARG A 22 -14.57 14.40 5.75
C ARG A 22 -14.25 13.30 4.74
N THR A 23 -14.05 13.67 3.48
CA THR A 23 -13.64 12.76 2.40
C THR A 23 -12.19 12.32 2.59
N ALA A 24 -11.30 13.20 3.03
CA ALA A 24 -9.93 12.83 3.42
C ALA A 24 -9.93 11.81 4.58
N GLU A 25 -10.72 12.04 5.63
CA GLU A 25 -10.87 11.10 6.74
C GLU A 25 -11.45 9.76 6.31
N ALA A 26 -12.43 9.76 5.39
CA ALA A 26 -12.98 8.53 4.82
C ALA A 26 -11.93 7.77 4.00
N LEU A 27 -11.13 8.48 3.20
CA LEU A 27 -10.04 7.88 2.42
C LEU A 27 -8.94 7.29 3.31
N HIS A 28 -8.52 8.01 4.35
CA HIS A 28 -7.55 7.51 5.33
C HIS A 28 -8.06 6.23 6.01
N ARG A 29 -9.31 6.24 6.50
CA ARG A 29 -9.93 5.04 7.09
C ARG A 29 -10.00 3.87 6.12
N PHE A 30 -10.32 4.12 4.85
CA PHE A 30 -10.35 3.09 3.83
C PHE A 30 -8.97 2.42 3.65
N TYR A 31 -7.90 3.22 3.54
CA TYR A 31 -6.55 2.68 3.43
C TYR A 31 -6.09 1.98 4.70
N ASP A 32 -6.38 2.55 5.88
CA ASP A 32 -6.04 1.94 7.17
C ASP A 32 -6.65 0.54 7.32
N ILE A 33 -7.93 0.39 6.97
CA ILE A 33 -8.62 -0.90 7.00
C ILE A 33 -7.94 -1.88 6.04
N ARG A 34 -7.67 -1.47 4.79
CA ARG A 34 -6.99 -2.35 3.82
C ARG A 34 -5.60 -2.76 4.28
N VAL A 35 -4.82 -1.83 4.84
CA VAL A 35 -3.47 -2.13 5.31
C VAL A 35 -3.53 -3.10 6.49
N LYS A 36 -4.45 -2.90 7.43
CA LYS A 36 -4.66 -3.82 8.57
C LYS A 36 -5.08 -5.22 8.13
N GLU A 37 -5.94 -5.31 7.12
CA GLU A 37 -6.40 -6.60 6.58
C GLU A 37 -5.25 -7.43 5.99
N TRP A 38 -4.26 -6.78 5.36
CA TRP A 38 -3.13 -7.46 4.70
C TRP A 38 -1.86 -7.57 5.57
N ALA A 39 -1.77 -6.80 6.65
CA ALA A 39 -0.65 -6.87 7.60
C ALA A 39 -0.35 -8.31 8.12
N PRO A 40 -1.34 -9.19 8.35
CA PRO A 40 -1.09 -10.58 8.74
C PRO A 40 -0.21 -11.37 7.76
N CYS A 41 -0.22 -11.06 6.46
CA CYS A 41 0.64 -11.73 5.49
C CYS A 41 2.13 -11.51 5.81
N VAL A 42 2.49 -10.28 6.21
CA VAL A 42 3.87 -9.93 6.58
C VAL A 42 4.22 -10.53 7.94
N GLN A 43 3.30 -10.51 8.90
CA GLN A 43 3.51 -11.14 10.22
C GLN A 43 3.77 -12.65 10.09
N GLN A 44 3.05 -13.34 9.20
CA GLN A 44 3.29 -14.74 8.93
C GLN A 44 4.64 -14.97 8.22
N ALA A 45 5.06 -14.07 7.33
CA ALA A 45 6.39 -14.12 6.71
C ALA A 45 7.51 -13.96 7.75
N VAL A 46 7.35 -13.07 8.73
CA VAL A 46 8.24 -12.97 9.89
C VAL A 46 8.27 -14.27 10.68
N ALA A 47 7.11 -14.85 11.00
CA ALA A 47 7.02 -16.10 11.76
C ALA A 47 7.68 -17.29 11.03
N ARG A 48 7.70 -17.29 9.70
CA ARG A 48 8.41 -18.28 8.87
C ARG A 48 9.89 -17.97 8.66
N GLY A 49 10.38 -16.82 9.12
CA GLY A 49 11.76 -16.36 8.92
C GLY A 49 12.08 -15.91 7.49
N GLU A 50 11.07 -15.58 6.68
CA GLU A 50 11.25 -15.11 5.29
C GLU A 50 11.70 -13.64 5.22
N VAL A 51 11.36 -12.87 6.25
CA VAL A 51 11.80 -11.48 6.46
C VAL A 51 12.23 -11.30 7.92
N PRO A 52 13.09 -10.30 8.23
CA PRO A 52 13.59 -10.10 9.58
C PRO A 52 12.50 -9.86 10.63
N GLU A 53 12.75 -10.30 11.85
CA GLU A 53 11.98 -9.86 13.02
C GLU A 53 12.05 -8.33 13.17
N GLY A 54 10.94 -7.71 13.60
CA GLY A 54 10.83 -6.25 13.69
C GLY A 54 10.46 -5.56 12.36
N THR A 55 10.23 -6.30 11.28
CA THR A 55 9.64 -5.74 10.05
C THR A 55 8.26 -5.15 10.35
N ASP A 56 8.06 -3.88 9.98
CA ASP A 56 6.77 -3.19 10.04
C ASP A 56 5.81 -3.77 9.00
N PRO A 57 4.75 -4.49 9.42
CA PRO A 57 3.82 -5.08 8.48
C PRO A 57 2.97 -4.04 7.75
N HIS A 58 2.74 -2.88 8.36
CA HIS A 58 1.92 -1.83 7.76
C HIS A 58 2.69 -1.05 6.68
N GLU A 59 3.96 -0.70 6.93
CA GLU A 59 4.80 -0.05 5.91
C GLU A 59 5.06 -0.97 4.71
N ALA A 60 5.36 -2.25 4.96
CA ALA A 60 5.57 -3.22 3.89
C ALA A 60 4.32 -3.37 2.98
N VAL A 61 3.11 -3.39 3.56
CA VAL A 61 1.86 -3.44 2.80
C VAL A 61 1.59 -2.12 2.05
N ARG A 62 1.82 -0.96 2.69
CA ARG A 62 1.70 0.35 2.03
C ARG A 62 2.60 0.44 0.80
N ALA A 63 3.81 -0.10 0.88
CA ALA A 63 4.78 -0.09 -0.21
C ALA A 63 4.31 -0.83 -1.48
N VAL A 64 3.40 -1.80 -1.36
CA VAL A 64 2.77 -2.46 -2.52
C VAL A 64 1.84 -1.49 -3.27
N SER A 65 1.03 -0.73 -2.53
CA SER A 65 -0.01 0.12 -3.11
C SER A 65 0.52 1.47 -3.61
N ALA A 66 1.58 2.00 -2.98
CA ALA A 66 2.17 3.30 -3.29
C ALA A 66 2.54 3.50 -4.78
N PRO A 67 3.33 2.63 -5.43
CA PRO A 67 3.68 2.81 -6.85
C PRO A 67 2.47 2.68 -7.78
N LEU A 68 1.45 1.91 -7.40
CA LEU A 68 0.21 1.79 -8.19
C LEU A 68 -0.62 3.08 -8.10
N CYS A 69 -0.71 3.69 -6.91
CA CYS A 69 -1.36 4.98 -6.74
C CYS A 69 -0.63 6.09 -7.51
N TYR A 70 0.70 6.11 -7.47
CA TYR A 70 1.50 7.04 -8.27
C TYR A 70 1.23 6.91 -9.77
N ARG A 71 1.20 5.68 -10.29
CA ARG A 71 0.88 5.45 -11.72
C ARG A 71 -0.53 5.91 -12.08
N LEU A 72 -1.50 5.68 -11.20
CA LEU A 72 -2.90 6.07 -11.41
C LEU A 72 -3.09 7.60 -11.44
N LEU A 73 -2.42 8.30 -10.52
CA LEU A 73 -2.67 9.74 -10.27
C LEU A 73 -1.75 10.65 -11.07
N THR A 74 -0.52 10.22 -11.34
CA THR A 74 0.51 11.09 -11.92
C THR A 74 0.80 10.75 -13.37
N SER A 75 1.15 9.48 -13.67
CA SER A 75 1.65 9.13 -15.02
C SER A 75 0.57 8.67 -16.00
N GLY A 76 -0.61 8.26 -15.51
CA GLY A 76 -1.66 7.68 -16.34
C GLY A 76 -1.28 6.34 -16.98
N ALA A 77 -0.16 5.75 -16.57
CA ALA A 77 0.32 4.50 -17.13
C ALA A 77 -0.65 3.32 -16.81
N PRO A 78 -0.79 2.32 -17.71
CA PRO A 78 -1.77 1.24 -17.53
C PRO A 78 -1.56 0.47 -16.23
N LEU A 79 -2.58 0.40 -15.37
CA LEU A 79 -2.59 -0.48 -14.20
C LEU A 79 -2.96 -1.90 -14.64
N ASP A 80 -1.95 -2.65 -15.08
CA ASP A 80 -2.03 -4.05 -15.43
C ASP A 80 -1.51 -4.97 -14.31
N GLU A 81 -1.73 -6.27 -14.48
CA GLU A 81 -1.26 -7.32 -13.58
C GLU A 81 0.26 -7.29 -13.42
N ALA A 82 0.99 -7.09 -14.53
CA ALA A 82 2.45 -7.00 -14.51
C ALA A 82 2.96 -5.86 -13.62
N ALA A 83 2.25 -4.72 -13.55
CA ALA A 83 2.60 -3.66 -12.62
C ALA A 83 2.31 -4.00 -11.16
N ALA A 84 1.22 -4.72 -10.89
CA ALA A 84 0.92 -5.21 -9.56
C ALA A 84 2.00 -6.20 -9.08
N ASP A 85 2.41 -7.13 -9.94
CA ASP A 85 3.47 -8.10 -9.65
C ASP A 85 4.80 -7.41 -9.36
N ARG A 86 5.18 -6.41 -10.18
CA ARG A 86 6.40 -5.64 -9.94
C ARG A 86 6.36 -4.89 -8.62
N ALA A 87 5.22 -4.30 -8.26
CA ALA A 87 5.06 -3.59 -6.99
C ALA A 87 5.17 -4.55 -5.80
N ALA A 88 4.50 -5.71 -5.88
CA ALA A 88 4.58 -6.75 -4.85
C ALA A 88 6.00 -7.30 -4.70
N ALA A 89 6.68 -7.61 -5.80
CA ALA A 89 8.06 -8.09 -5.79
C ALA A 89 9.03 -7.06 -5.20
N ALA A 90 8.87 -5.78 -5.55
CA ALA A 90 9.70 -4.70 -5.01
C ALA A 90 9.49 -4.54 -3.50
N ALA A 91 8.24 -4.52 -3.03
CA ALA A 91 7.92 -4.44 -1.61
C ALA A 91 8.45 -5.66 -0.84
N ALA A 92 8.28 -6.87 -1.37
CA ALA A 92 8.82 -8.09 -0.77
C ALA A 92 10.35 -8.08 -0.70
N ALA A 93 11.01 -7.52 -1.73
CA ALA A 93 12.45 -7.35 -1.71
C ALA A 93 12.92 -6.35 -0.65
N ALA A 94 12.23 -5.21 -0.54
CA ALA A 94 12.52 -4.18 0.44
C ALA A 94 12.22 -4.63 1.88
N ALA A 95 11.20 -5.47 2.09
CA ALA A 95 10.85 -6.03 3.39
C ALA A 95 11.97 -6.85 4.04
N ARG A 96 13.01 -7.23 3.28
CA ARG A 96 14.21 -7.87 3.84
C ARG A 96 15.12 -6.94 4.66
N GLY A 97 14.79 -5.65 4.78
CA GLY A 97 15.50 -4.76 5.71
C GLY A 97 15.11 -3.28 5.69
N ALA A 98 14.42 -2.80 4.66
CA ALA A 98 14.06 -1.39 4.52
C ALA A 98 12.89 -0.94 5.41
N TYR A 99 12.10 -1.89 5.93
CA TYR A 99 10.90 -1.62 6.73
C TYR A 99 11.04 -2.09 8.18
N LEU A 100 12.26 -2.19 8.71
CA LEU A 100 12.46 -2.49 10.13
C LEU A 100 11.91 -1.33 10.97
N GLN A 101 11.07 -1.61 11.95
CA GLN A 101 10.74 -0.62 12.97
C GLN A 101 11.99 -0.35 13.78
N GLY A 102 12.48 0.89 13.73
CA GLY A 102 13.51 1.33 14.66
C GLY A 102 12.95 1.29 16.08
N THR A 103 13.68 0.65 17.01
CA THR A 103 13.45 0.81 18.44
C THR A 103 13.84 2.23 18.86
N GLY A 104 13.05 3.23 18.46
CA GLY A 104 13.19 4.60 18.89
C GLY A 104 12.21 4.88 20.04
N PRO A 105 12.65 5.44 21.18
CA PRO A 105 11.73 5.83 22.24
C PRO A 105 10.85 6.99 21.74
N VAL A 106 9.54 6.90 22.03
CA VAL A 106 8.60 8.04 21.93
C VAL A 106 8.80 8.94 23.14
#